data_AF-A0A534EV81-F1
#
_entry.id   AF-A0A534EV81-F1
#
_cell.length_a   1.000
_cell.length_b   1.000
_cell.length_c   1.000
_cell.angle_alpha   90.00
_cell.angle_beta   90.00
_cell.angle_gamma   90.00
#
_symmetry.space_group_name_H-M   'P 1'
#
loop_
_entity.id
_entity.type
_entity.pdbx_description
1 polymer ?
#
loop_
_entity_poly.entity_id
_entity_poly.type
_entity_poly.pdbx_seq_one_letter_code
_entity_poly.pdbx_strand_id
1 'polypeptide(L)' 'MNSLLERGKQAARHERAISTLHDRTGAPLVEVRRLFAQEFSRLELGAKVRSYLPVLAARNVRAMLSRKGA' A
#
# COMPACT_ATOMS: atom_id res chain seq x y z
N MET A 1 15.13 18.56 -12.13
CA MET A 1 14.52 17.41 -12.81
C MET A 1 14.84 16.12 -12.07
N ASN A 2 13.90 15.53 -11.32
CA ASN A 2 14.05 14.20 -10.67
C ASN A 2 12.71 13.44 -10.52
N SER A 3 11.61 13.98 -11.06
CA SER A 3 10.25 13.50 -10.72
C SER A 3 9.95 12.09 -11.22
N LEU A 4 10.48 11.67 -12.37
CA LEU A 4 10.20 10.35 -12.96
C LEU A 4 10.90 9.20 -12.22
N LEU A 5 12.17 9.39 -11.87
CA LEU A 5 12.94 8.39 -11.11
C LEU A 5 12.37 8.21 -9.70
N GLU A 6 11.96 9.30 -9.05
CA GLU A 6 11.33 9.24 -7.74
C GLU A 6 9.94 8.57 -7.80
N ARG A 7 9.19 8.79 -8.89
CA ARG A 7 7.93 8.07 -9.15
C ARG A 7 8.17 6.57 -9.35
N GLY A 8 9.18 6.19 -10.12
CA GLY A 8 9.55 4.79 -10.36
C GLY A 8 9.99 4.08 -9.07
N LYS A 9 10.80 4.74 -8.24
CA LYS A 9 11.19 4.21 -6.92
C LYS A 9 9.99 4.05 -5.98
N GLN A 10 9.06 4.99 -5.98
CA GLN A 10 7.83 4.86 -5.18
C GLN A 10 6.94 3.72 -5.67
N ALA A 11 6.75 3.58 -6.98
CA ALA A 11 6.01 2.45 -7.55
C ALA A 11 6.63 1.10 -7.16
N ALA A 12 7.96 0.97 -7.25
CA ALA A 12 8.66 -0.24 -6.81
C ALA A 12 8.51 -0.52 -5.30
N ARG A 13 8.48 0.53 -4.46
CA ARG A 13 8.22 0.38 -3.02
C ARG A 13 6.79 -0.06 -2.74
N HIS A 14 5.80 0.46 -3.46
CA HIS A 14 4.41 0.06 -3.33
C HIS A 14 4.25 -1.42 -3.72
N GLU A 15 4.84 -1.84 -4.83
CA GLU A 15 4.75 -3.22 -5.30
C GLU A 15 5.39 -4.20 -4.30
N ARG A 16 6.54 -3.86 -3.70
CA ARG A 16 7.16 -4.66 -2.64
C ARG A 16 6.26 -4.78 -1.41
N ALA A 17 5.61 -3.69 -1.00
CA ALA A 17 4.69 -3.70 0.14
C ALA A 17 3.46 -4.59 -0.15
N ILE A 18 2.93 -4.54 -1.36
CA ILE A 18 1.81 -5.36 -1.83
C ILE A 18 2.20 -6.85 -1.85
N SER A 19 3.36 -7.20 -2.41
CA SER A 19 3.85 -8.59 -2.40
C SER A 19 4.02 -9.09 -0.97
N THR A 20 4.64 -8.30 -0.09
CA THR A 20 4.81 -8.67 1.32
C THR A 20 3.49 -8.90 2.04
N LEU A 21 2.45 -8.12 1.71
CA LEU A 21 1.12 -8.29 2.27
C LEU A 21 0.47 -9.58 1.78
N HIS A 22 0.58 -9.88 0.50
CA HIS A 22 0.13 -11.16 -0.07
C HIS A 22 0.79 -12.33 0.67
N ASP A 23 2.13 -12.34 0.74
CA ASP A 23 2.89 -13.43 1.36
C ASP A 23 2.50 -13.65 2.84
N ARG A 24 2.22 -12.56 3.56
CA ARG A 24 1.89 -12.63 5.01
C ARG A 24 0.44 -12.95 5.32
N THR A 25 -0.48 -12.66 4.41
CA THR A 25 -1.92 -12.80 4.66
C THR A 25 -2.56 -13.93 3.87
N GLY A 26 -1.88 -14.43 2.84
CA GLY A 26 -2.43 -15.41 1.88
C GLY A 26 -3.54 -14.84 0.99
N ALA A 27 -3.89 -13.55 1.14
CA ALA A 27 -4.95 -12.93 0.36
C ALA A 27 -4.55 -12.79 -1.12
N PRO A 28 -5.47 -12.96 -2.09
CA PRO A 28 -5.15 -12.84 -3.50
C PRO A 28 -4.47 -11.50 -3.85
N LEU A 29 -3.40 -11.52 -4.67
CA LEU A 29 -2.65 -10.31 -5.06
C LEU A 29 -3.55 -9.20 -5.63
N VAL A 30 -4.57 -9.58 -6.41
CA VAL A 30 -5.55 -8.64 -6.97
C VAL A 30 -6.35 -7.90 -5.88
N GLU A 31 -6.72 -8.60 -4.82
CA GLU A 31 -7.44 -8.02 -3.68
C GLU A 31 -6.52 -7.10 -2.87
N VAL A 32 -5.30 -7.56 -2.58
CA VAL A 32 -4.30 -6.76 -1.86
C VAL A 32 -3.96 -5.47 -2.62
N ARG A 33 -3.77 -5.53 -3.94
CA ARG A 33 -3.55 -4.35 -4.80
C ARG A 33 -4.71 -3.37 -4.72
N ARG A 34 -5.94 -3.86 -4.86
CA ARG A 34 -7.15 -3.04 -4.78
C ARG A 34 -7.26 -2.33 -3.43
N LEU A 35 -7.09 -3.07 -2.34
CA LEU A 35 -7.16 -2.53 -0.98
C LEU A 35 -6.05 -1.51 -0.73
N PHE A 36 -4.82 -1.79 -1.16
CA PHE A 36 -3.71 -0.87 -1.03
C PHE A 36 -3.95 0.43 -1.80
N ALA A 37 -4.40 0.36 -3.05
CA ALA A 37 -4.69 1.55 -3.85
C ALA A 37 -5.81 2.40 -3.22
N GLN A 38 -6.91 1.77 -2.80
CA GLN A 38 -8.02 2.45 -2.16
C GLN A 38 -7.60 3.15 -0.87
N GLU A 39 -6.86 2.43 -0.01
CA GLU A 39 -6.41 2.96 1.27
C GLU A 39 -5.35 4.06 1.09
N PHE A 40 -4.44 3.88 0.14
CA PHE A 40 -3.44 4.90 -0.19
C PHE A 40 -4.10 6.19 -0.69
N SER A 41 -5.05 6.10 -1.62
CA SER A 41 -5.81 7.27 -2.10
C SER A 41 -6.59 7.93 -0.96
N ARG A 42 -7.20 7.15 -0.07
CA ARG A 42 -7.90 7.68 1.11
C ARG A 42 -6.96 8.47 2.02
N LEU A 43 -5.75 7.95 2.25
CA LEU A 43 -4.74 8.60 3.08
C LEU A 43 -4.11 9.81 2.40
N GLU A 44 -4.02 9.82 1.07
CA GLU A 44 -3.47 10.94 0.31
C GLU A 44 -4.37 12.19 0.41
N LEU A 45 -5.69 12.00 0.58
CA LEU A 45 -6.63 13.10 0.82
C LEU A 45 -6.30 13.82 2.14
N GLY A 46 -5.75 15.02 2.03
CA GLY A 46 -5.41 15.88 3.17
C GLY A 46 -4.04 15.61 3.81
N ALA A 47 -3.24 14.69 3.25
CA ALA A 47 -1.90 14.42 3.79
C ALA A 47 -0.91 15.56 3.52
N LYS A 48 -0.39 16.15 4.60
CA LYS A 48 0.74 17.09 4.54
C LYS A 48 2.08 16.39 4.29
N VAL A 49 2.22 15.13 4.72
CA VAL A 49 3.45 14.33 4.58
C VAL A 49 3.14 13.05 3.82
N ARG A 50 3.65 12.96 2.58
CA ARG A 50 3.36 11.84 1.67
C ARG A 50 4.32 10.65 1.82
N SER A 51 5.53 10.88 2.35
CA SER A 51 6.59 9.87 2.46
C SER A 51 6.22 8.68 3.33
N TYR A 52 5.34 8.87 4.31
CA TYR A 52 4.92 7.82 5.25
C TYR A 52 3.63 7.10 4.84
N LEU A 53 2.88 7.63 3.86
CA LEU A 53 1.62 7.05 3.43
C LEU A 53 1.71 5.60 2.95
N PRO A 54 2.75 5.16 2.22
CA PRO A 54 2.85 3.76 1.79
C PRO A 54 2.92 2.79 2.96
N VAL A 55 3.63 3.18 4.03
CA VAL A 55 3.77 2.37 5.25
C VAL A 55 2.44 2.30 5.99
N LEU A 56 1.76 3.43 6.12
CA LEU A 56 0.47 3.52 6.79
C LEU A 56 -0.62 2.73 6.04
N ALA A 57 -0.65 2.84 4.71
CA ALA A 57 -1.55 2.08 3.85
C ALA A 57 -1.32 0.57 4.02
N ALA A 58 -0.06 0.11 3.97
CA ALA A 58 0.25 -1.30 4.16
C ALA A 58 -0.19 -1.83 5.53
N ARG A 59 0.03 -1.07 6.61
CA ARG A 59 -0.41 -1.42 7.96
C ARG A 59 -1.93 -1.55 8.04
N ASN A 60 -2.67 -0.61 7.46
CA ASN A 60 -4.12 -0.60 7.52
C ASN A 60 -4.72 -1.74 6.68
N VAL A 61 -4.19 -2.01 5.49
CA VAL A 61 -4.59 -3.15 4.65
C VAL A 61 -4.35 -4.47 5.39
N ARG A 62 -3.18 -4.64 6.03
CA ARG A 62 -2.93 -5.83 6.87
C ARG A 62 -4.00 -6.00 7.94
N ALA A 63 -4.35 -4.94 8.67
CA ALA A 63 -5.38 -5.01 9.70
C ALA A 63 -6.77 -5.34 9.14
N MET A 64 -7.11 -4.83 7.95
CA MET A 64 -8.36 -5.18 7.26
C MET A 64 -8.40 -6.66 6.87
N LEU A 65 -7.31 -7.19 6.31
CA LEU A 65 -7.20 -8.59 5.92
C LEU A 65 -7.23 -9.52 7.14
N SER A 66 -6.53 -9.17 8.22
CA SER A 66 -6.57 -9.94 9.47
C SER A 66 -7.96 -9.99 10.10
N ARG A 67 -8.78 -8.93 9.95
CA ARG A 67 -10.18 -8.94 10.42
C ARG A 67 -11.13 -9.76 9.56
N LYS A 68 -10.78 -10.00 8.29
CA LYS A 68 -11.61 -10.76 7.34
C LYS A 68 -11.37 -12.27 7.43
N GLY A 69 -10.23 -12.68 7.97
CA GLY A 69 -9.86 -14.09 8.19
C GLY A 69 -10.07 -14.60 9.62
N ALA A 70 -10.62 -13.77 10.53
CA ALA A 70 -11.06 -14.15 11.87
C ALA A 70 -12.58 -14.27 11.90
#